data_AF-A0A7U9L0P0-F1
#
_entry.id   AF-A0A7U9L0P0-F1
#
_cell.length_a   1.000
_cell.length_b   1.000
_cell.length_c   1.000
_cell.angle_alpha   90.00
_cell.angle_beta   90.00
_cell.angle_gamma   90.00
#
_symmetry.space_group_name_H-M   'P 1'
#
loop_
_entity.id
_entity.type
_entity.pdbx_description
1 polymer ?
#
loop_
_entity_poly.entity_id
_entity_poly.type
_entity_poly.pdbx_seq_one_letter_code
_entity_poly.pdbx_strand_id
1 'polypeptide(L)'
;MPPTASTALPAPPGGASAGPDPAIPGPASPGAGIPDPAHPEGTPGAHGFLPERPPVRTMAGTWAGLSELAGAAATAPDAETARGLVARAARDGELTALRQRVSRLSPRNADAASLRVAVIAAACGWSALDPVAPASPRTADAAFLDLWAAVAHRIDHQQFVALPTLALQNWAPERKPRRHLPIDQLARTEALVPVVRWSPQGQPLGRLDLLMLATTRLEAHGIWLLRLAGTLAGRAPGDASTGTALRRLIRIQHALRAQLRSEAAALRAAPACARQSAVLGALAEQGALEPPVFLAADAVLGTGGRRSGEGGRHQTRRHLPIGQRAWLTALDRHCAPVRTLAHRGGPDAAVYREAQESLIALRRTYAGLVHCAAHPGGFAAADRVDAVA
;
A
#
# COMPACT_ATOMS: atom_id res chain seq x y z
N MET A 1 -50.35 -46.87 -11.69
CA MET A 1 -49.18 -46.50 -12.53
C MET A 1 -47.93 -46.55 -11.67
N PRO A 2 -46.85 -47.21 -12.13
CA PRO A 2 -45.63 -47.42 -11.37
C PRO A 2 -44.74 -46.16 -11.34
N PRO A 3 -43.80 -46.04 -10.39
CA PRO A 3 -42.96 -44.86 -10.23
C PRO A 3 -41.92 -44.75 -11.36
N THR A 4 -41.76 -43.54 -11.89
CA THR A 4 -40.67 -43.18 -12.81
C THR A 4 -39.35 -43.08 -12.05
N ALA A 5 -38.39 -43.90 -12.45
CA ALA A 5 -37.03 -43.89 -11.94
C ALA A 5 -36.36 -42.52 -12.22
N SER A 6 -35.87 -41.88 -11.16
CA SER A 6 -35.03 -40.70 -11.27
C SER A 6 -33.58 -41.16 -11.43
N THR A 7 -33.09 -41.17 -12.67
CA THR A 7 -31.70 -41.47 -13.00
C THR A 7 -30.81 -40.35 -12.47
N ALA A 8 -30.05 -40.64 -11.42
CA ALA A 8 -29.03 -39.74 -10.89
C ALA A 8 -27.90 -39.55 -11.91
N LEU A 9 -27.65 -38.30 -12.31
CA LEU A 9 -26.45 -37.92 -13.06
C LEU A 9 -25.20 -38.10 -12.16
N PRO A 10 -24.10 -38.65 -12.68
CA PRO A 10 -22.86 -38.79 -11.93
C PRO A 10 -22.20 -37.43 -11.68
N ALA A 11 -21.72 -37.24 -10.45
CA ALA A 11 -20.95 -36.08 -10.04
C ALA A 11 -19.66 -35.95 -10.88
N PRO A 12 -19.23 -34.72 -11.22
CA PRO A 12 -17.94 -34.51 -11.89
C PRO A 12 -16.77 -34.93 -10.98
N PRO A 13 -15.67 -35.45 -11.55
CA PRO A 13 -14.54 -35.96 -10.78
C PRO A 13 -13.88 -34.85 -9.95
N GLY A 14 -13.51 -35.22 -8.72
CA GLY A 14 -12.91 -34.34 -7.73
C GLY A 14 -11.74 -33.54 -8.30
N GLY A 15 -11.86 -32.22 -8.23
CA GLY A 15 -10.76 -31.31 -8.50
C GLY A 15 -9.59 -31.64 -7.58
N ALA A 16 -8.44 -31.86 -8.21
CA ALA A 16 -7.18 -32.17 -7.56
C ALA A 16 -6.94 -31.24 -6.36
N SER A 17 -6.74 -31.86 -5.20
CA SER A 17 -6.22 -31.22 -4.00
C SER A 17 -4.97 -30.44 -4.38
N ALA A 18 -5.03 -29.11 -4.25
CA ALA A 18 -3.86 -28.26 -4.32
C ALA A 18 -2.83 -28.78 -3.31
N GLY A 19 -1.63 -29.07 -3.80
CA GLY A 19 -0.52 -29.57 -3.00
C GLY A 19 -0.21 -28.66 -1.81
N PRO A 20 0.50 -29.19 -0.80
CA PRO A 20 0.75 -28.45 0.43
C PRO A 20 1.51 -27.16 0.15
N ASP A 21 1.05 -26.06 0.77
CA ASP A 21 1.80 -24.82 0.96
C ASP A 21 3.26 -25.13 1.32
N PRO A 22 4.26 -24.42 0.78
CA PRO A 22 5.63 -24.61 1.23
C PRO A 22 5.72 -24.19 2.70
N ALA A 23 5.77 -25.15 3.61
CA ALA A 23 6.02 -24.94 5.02
C ALA A 23 7.38 -24.25 5.20
N ILE A 24 7.36 -22.96 5.55
CA ILE A 24 8.55 -22.20 5.94
C ILE A 24 8.82 -22.49 7.42
N PRO A 25 9.96 -23.11 7.79
CA PRO A 25 10.29 -23.36 9.20
C PRO A 25 10.47 -22.04 9.96
N GLY A 26 10.01 -22.03 11.23
CA GLY A 26 10.07 -20.87 12.12
C GLY A 26 11.50 -20.34 12.39
N PRO A 27 11.61 -19.09 12.89
CA PRO A 27 12.90 -18.45 13.10
C PRO A 27 13.70 -19.12 14.23
N ALA A 28 14.98 -19.36 13.99
CA ALA A 28 15.96 -19.59 15.05
C ALA A 28 16.18 -18.28 15.84
N SER A 29 16.46 -18.40 17.14
CA SER A 29 16.60 -17.30 18.10
C SER A 29 17.66 -16.25 17.69
N PRO A 30 17.51 -14.97 18.11
CA PRO A 30 18.15 -13.84 17.45
C PRO A 30 19.57 -13.56 17.99
N GLY A 31 20.54 -13.54 17.07
CA GLY A 31 21.82 -12.85 17.27
C GLY A 31 21.73 -11.44 16.69
N ALA A 32 22.01 -10.43 17.55
CA ALA A 32 22.14 -9.01 17.25
C ALA A 32 21.11 -8.45 16.23
N GLY A 33 19.87 -8.33 16.68
CA GLY A 33 18.82 -7.66 15.91
C GLY A 33 19.20 -6.21 15.57
N ILE A 34 18.64 -5.69 14.48
CA ILE A 34 18.46 -4.24 14.31
C ILE A 34 17.98 -3.71 15.66
N PRO A 35 18.64 -2.70 16.27
CA PRO A 35 18.28 -2.26 17.61
C PRO A 35 16.79 -2.01 17.65
N ASP A 36 16.11 -2.71 18.56
CA ASP A 36 14.71 -2.46 18.86
C ASP A 36 14.67 -1.03 19.40
N PRO A 37 14.25 -0.04 18.60
CA PRO A 37 14.17 1.31 19.08
C PRO A 37 12.92 1.28 19.95
N ALA A 38 13.11 1.14 21.27
CA ALA A 38 12.10 1.24 22.31
C ALA A 38 10.93 2.12 21.81
N HIS A 39 9.82 1.44 21.47
CA HIS A 39 8.76 1.90 20.57
C HIS A 39 8.44 3.40 20.62
N PRO A 40 8.87 4.20 19.64
CA PRO A 40 8.09 5.34 19.21
C PRO A 40 6.94 4.82 18.31
N GLU A 41 5.73 5.32 18.52
CA GLU A 41 4.58 5.06 17.65
C GLU A 41 4.99 5.24 16.17
N GLY A 42 4.77 4.22 15.32
CA GLY A 42 5.03 4.31 13.88
C GLY A 42 6.27 3.60 13.32
N THR A 43 6.99 2.78 14.09
CA THR A 43 7.93 1.80 13.51
C THR A 43 7.17 0.66 12.81
N PRO A 44 7.62 0.12 11.65
CA PRO A 44 7.03 -1.08 11.08
C PRO A 44 7.04 -2.21 12.10
N GLY A 45 5.86 -2.51 12.65
CA GLY A 45 5.69 -3.42 13.77
C GLY A 45 5.64 -4.88 13.34
N ALA A 46 4.98 -5.71 14.14
CA ALA A 46 4.78 -7.14 13.87
C ALA A 46 4.09 -7.44 12.52
N HIS A 47 3.52 -6.43 11.86
CA HIS A 47 2.76 -6.52 10.60
C HIS A 47 3.40 -5.72 9.44
N GLY A 48 4.66 -5.30 9.57
CA GLY A 48 5.32 -4.46 8.57
C GLY A 48 4.73 -3.05 8.54
N PHE A 49 4.38 -2.54 7.35
CA PHE A 49 3.79 -1.20 7.17
C PHE A 49 2.28 -1.16 7.37
N LEU A 50 1.62 -2.32 7.54
CA LEU A 50 0.19 -2.38 7.87
C LEU A 50 -0.08 -1.80 9.26
N PRO A 51 -1.27 -1.23 9.49
CA PRO A 51 -1.68 -0.79 10.82
C PRO A 51 -1.75 -1.97 11.80
N GLU A 52 -1.62 -1.70 13.10
CA GLU A 52 -1.68 -2.73 14.15
C GLU A 52 -3.05 -3.39 14.29
N ARG A 53 -4.10 -2.73 13.81
CA ARG A 53 -5.49 -3.20 13.86
C ARG A 53 -6.15 -2.97 12.50
N PRO A 54 -7.23 -3.71 12.19
CA PRO A 54 -7.96 -3.46 10.95
C PRO A 54 -8.47 -2.01 10.96
N PRO A 55 -8.38 -1.30 9.82
CA PRO A 55 -8.84 0.06 9.72
C PRO A 55 -10.29 0.23 10.17
N VAL A 56 -10.59 1.41 10.73
CA VAL A 56 -11.94 1.75 11.19
C VAL A 56 -12.85 1.88 9.97
N ARG A 57 -13.89 1.04 9.87
CA ARG A 57 -14.85 1.09 8.75
C ARG A 57 -15.69 2.36 8.77
N THR A 58 -16.29 2.65 9.91
CA THR A 58 -17.19 3.78 10.08
C THR A 58 -16.78 4.54 11.32
N MET A 59 -16.52 5.83 11.18
CA MET A 59 -16.28 6.68 12.34
C MET A 59 -17.61 6.94 13.04
N ALA A 60 -17.59 6.98 14.38
CA ALA A 60 -18.81 7.13 15.18
C ALA A 60 -19.04 8.57 15.64
N GLY A 61 -20.28 8.85 16.05
CA GLY A 61 -20.69 10.13 16.62
C GLY A 61 -20.42 11.28 15.65
N THR A 62 -19.76 12.33 16.13
CA THR A 62 -19.60 13.57 15.38
C THR A 62 -18.62 13.47 14.22
N TRP A 63 -17.93 12.34 14.08
CA TRP A 63 -17.03 12.04 12.96
C TRP A 63 -17.69 11.21 11.85
N ALA A 64 -18.94 10.76 12.04
CA ALA A 64 -19.68 10.02 11.03
C ALA A 64 -19.83 10.83 9.73
N GLY A 65 -20.14 12.13 9.85
CA GLY A 65 -20.25 13.04 8.71
C GLY A 65 -18.96 13.14 7.89
N LEU A 66 -17.78 13.02 8.49
CA LEU A 66 -16.51 12.97 7.74
C LEU A 66 -16.41 11.71 6.87
N SER A 67 -16.94 10.57 7.33
CA SER A 67 -16.97 9.34 6.53
C SER A 67 -17.96 9.44 5.38
N GLU A 68 -19.12 10.07 5.61
CA GLU A 68 -20.12 10.32 4.58
C GLU A 68 -19.59 11.29 3.52
N LEU A 69 -18.99 12.41 3.94
CA LEU A 69 -18.37 13.38 3.04
C LEU A 69 -17.26 12.75 2.21
N ALA A 70 -16.40 11.91 2.80
CA ALA A 70 -15.34 11.22 2.06
C ALA A 70 -15.91 10.25 1.02
N GLY A 71 -16.96 9.48 1.37
CA GLY A 71 -17.65 8.62 0.42
C GLY A 71 -18.27 9.40 -0.74
N ALA A 72 -19.02 10.46 -0.42
CA ALA A 72 -19.66 11.32 -1.42
C ALA A 72 -18.63 12.01 -2.33
N ALA A 73 -17.53 12.51 -1.75
CA ALA A 73 -16.43 13.09 -2.51
C ALA A 73 -15.76 12.05 -3.41
N ALA A 74 -15.49 10.84 -2.93
CA ALA A 74 -14.87 9.76 -3.71
C ALA A 74 -15.71 9.33 -4.93
N THR A 75 -17.03 9.36 -4.81
CA THR A 75 -17.96 8.93 -5.88
C THR A 75 -18.57 10.08 -6.70
N ALA A 76 -18.25 11.34 -6.40
CA ALA A 76 -18.66 12.48 -7.22
C ALA A 76 -18.29 12.31 -8.72
N PRO A 77 -19.03 12.91 -9.66
CA PRO A 77 -18.75 12.78 -11.09
C PRO A 77 -17.41 13.42 -11.49
N ASP A 78 -17.03 14.52 -10.86
CA ASP A 78 -15.82 15.29 -11.16
C ASP A 78 -15.25 15.97 -9.90
N ALA A 79 -14.07 16.57 -10.03
CA ALA A 79 -13.39 17.25 -8.94
C ALA A 79 -14.15 18.50 -8.46
N GLU A 80 -14.85 19.21 -9.35
CA GLU A 80 -15.56 20.44 -9.00
C GLU A 80 -16.79 20.15 -8.14
N THR A 81 -17.53 19.09 -8.47
CA THR A 81 -18.64 18.59 -7.67
C THR A 81 -18.15 18.14 -6.29
N ALA A 82 -17.00 17.48 -6.20
CA ALA A 82 -16.39 17.13 -4.92
C ALA A 82 -16.02 18.37 -4.09
N ARG A 83 -15.44 19.40 -4.72
CA ARG A 83 -15.18 20.69 -4.05
C ARG A 83 -16.45 21.37 -3.58
N GLY A 84 -17.53 21.31 -4.37
CA GLY A 84 -18.84 21.83 -4.00
C GLY A 84 -19.43 21.16 -2.74
N LEU A 85 -19.21 19.85 -2.57
CA LEU A 85 -19.58 19.13 -1.35
C LEU A 85 -18.79 19.62 -0.13
N VAL A 86 -17.47 19.78 -0.28
CA VAL A 86 -16.60 20.31 0.79
C VAL A 86 -16.97 21.74 1.16
N ALA A 87 -17.21 22.61 0.17
CA ALA A 87 -17.63 23.99 0.39
C ALA A 87 -19.00 24.10 1.06
N ARG A 88 -19.91 23.14 0.83
CA ARG A 88 -21.18 23.06 1.57
C ARG A 88 -20.93 22.69 3.03
N ALA A 89 -20.19 21.62 3.30
CA ALA A 89 -19.83 21.20 4.66
C ALA A 89 -19.06 22.30 5.44
N ALA A 90 -18.23 23.09 4.74
CA ALA A 90 -17.55 24.25 5.30
C ALA A 90 -18.53 25.36 5.71
N ARG A 91 -19.48 25.73 4.84
CA ARG A 91 -20.52 26.72 5.14
C ARG A 91 -21.45 26.30 6.26
N ASP A 92 -21.74 25.00 6.36
CA ASP A 92 -22.56 24.42 7.42
C ASP A 92 -21.78 24.31 8.76
N GLY A 93 -20.50 24.70 8.78
CA GLY A 93 -19.65 24.73 9.97
C GLY A 93 -19.12 23.36 10.41
N GLU A 94 -19.38 22.30 9.65
CA GLU A 94 -19.02 20.93 10.01
C GLU A 94 -17.50 20.74 10.07
N LEU A 95 -16.76 21.26 9.09
CA LEU A 95 -15.30 21.13 9.04
C LEU A 95 -14.61 21.84 10.21
N THR A 96 -15.10 23.04 10.56
CA THR A 96 -14.63 23.80 11.72
C THR A 96 -14.92 23.06 13.03
N ALA A 97 -16.11 22.46 13.16
CA ALA A 97 -16.46 21.67 14.34
C ALA A 97 -15.59 20.41 14.49
N LEU A 98 -15.27 19.73 13.37
CA LEU A 98 -14.33 18.60 13.36
C LEU A 98 -12.93 19.05 13.77
N ARG A 99 -12.45 20.16 13.20
CA ARG A 99 -11.12 20.73 13.50
C ARG A 99 -10.90 20.95 15.00
N GLN A 100 -11.89 21.52 15.69
CA GLN A 100 -11.80 21.77 17.13
C GLN A 100 -11.67 20.49 17.98
N ARG A 101 -12.02 19.32 17.42
CA ARG A 101 -12.07 18.04 18.12
C ARG A 101 -10.93 17.09 17.76
N VAL A 102 -10.08 17.44 16.78
CA VAL A 102 -8.96 16.60 16.32
C VAL A 102 -8.04 16.21 17.48
N SER A 103 -7.76 17.13 18.41
CA SER A 103 -6.91 16.87 19.58
C SER A 103 -7.44 15.77 20.50
N ARG A 104 -8.75 15.48 20.45
CA ARG A 104 -9.41 14.43 21.25
C ARG A 104 -9.44 13.07 20.56
N LEU A 105 -8.96 12.97 19.32
CA LEU A 105 -8.90 11.69 18.62
C LEU A 105 -7.88 10.77 19.28
N SER A 106 -8.28 9.54 19.59
CA SER A 106 -7.34 8.43 19.83
C SER A 106 -6.49 8.19 18.57
N PRO A 107 -5.25 7.68 18.68
CA PRO A 107 -4.38 7.42 17.53
C PRO A 107 -5.08 6.67 16.38
N ARG A 108 -5.78 5.57 16.70
CA ARG A 108 -6.56 4.79 15.71
C ARG A 108 -7.62 5.59 14.95
N ASN A 109 -8.29 6.52 15.61
CA ASN A 109 -9.30 7.36 14.98
C ASN A 109 -8.66 8.55 14.23
N ALA A 110 -7.45 8.97 14.63
CA ALA A 110 -6.66 9.92 13.87
C ALA A 110 -6.21 9.33 12.52
N ASP A 111 -5.77 8.06 12.50
CA ASP A 111 -5.50 7.32 11.27
C ASP A 111 -6.76 7.15 10.39
N ALA A 112 -7.89 6.86 11.03
CA ALA A 112 -9.16 6.79 10.31
C ALA A 112 -9.50 8.13 9.66
N ALA A 113 -9.37 9.24 10.41
CA ALA A 113 -9.62 10.58 9.91
C ALA A 113 -8.66 10.96 8.78
N SER A 114 -7.37 10.62 8.90
CA SER A 114 -6.37 10.92 7.87
C SER A 114 -6.69 10.24 6.54
N LEU A 115 -7.18 8.99 6.55
CA LEU A 115 -7.69 8.37 5.32
C LEU A 115 -8.82 9.21 4.69
N ARG A 116 -9.83 9.61 5.47
CA ARG A 116 -11.00 10.34 4.93
C ARG A 116 -10.58 11.68 4.35
N VAL A 117 -9.73 12.40 5.08
CA VAL A 117 -9.16 13.67 4.61
C VAL A 117 -8.32 13.46 3.35
N ALA A 118 -7.51 12.40 3.27
CA ALA A 118 -6.71 12.09 2.07
C ALA A 118 -7.60 11.77 0.87
N VAL A 119 -8.68 11.00 1.06
CA VAL A 119 -9.65 10.70 0.01
C VAL A 119 -10.31 11.98 -0.49
N ILE A 120 -10.79 12.85 0.41
CA ILE A 120 -11.40 14.13 0.05
C ILE A 120 -10.41 15.00 -0.74
N ALA A 121 -9.16 15.12 -0.26
CA ALA A 121 -8.14 15.90 -0.94
C ALA A 121 -7.84 15.35 -2.35
N ALA A 122 -7.63 14.05 -2.47
CA ALA A 122 -7.40 13.40 -3.77
C ALA A 122 -8.61 13.58 -4.72
N ALA A 123 -9.82 13.41 -4.20
CA ALA A 123 -11.07 13.58 -4.94
C ALA A 123 -11.30 15.01 -5.47
N CYS A 124 -10.82 16.03 -4.75
CA CYS A 124 -10.89 17.43 -5.13
C CYS A 124 -9.73 17.90 -6.02
N GLY A 125 -8.77 17.01 -6.33
CA GLY A 125 -7.55 17.38 -7.07
C GLY A 125 -6.54 18.18 -6.23
N TRP A 126 -6.63 18.10 -4.91
CA TRP A 126 -5.73 18.74 -3.95
C TRP A 126 -4.61 17.79 -3.49
N SER A 127 -4.13 16.92 -4.38
CA SER A 127 -3.09 15.93 -4.06
C SER A 127 -1.72 16.56 -3.78
N ALA A 128 -1.48 17.78 -4.27
CA ALA A 128 -0.27 18.55 -4.06
C ALA A 128 -0.35 19.49 -2.83
N LEU A 129 -1.28 19.25 -1.90
CA LEU A 129 -1.34 19.99 -0.63
C LEU A 129 -0.03 19.80 0.15
N ASP A 130 0.77 20.87 0.17
CA ASP A 130 2.04 20.94 0.89
C ASP A 130 1.95 22.13 1.85
N PRO A 131 2.01 21.89 3.18
CA PRO A 131 1.91 22.93 4.19
C PRO A 131 3.09 23.93 4.13
N VAL A 132 4.17 23.57 3.42
CA VAL A 132 5.39 24.38 3.32
C VAL A 132 5.47 25.14 1.99
N ALA A 133 4.62 24.84 1.00
CA ALA A 133 4.67 25.48 -0.32
C ALA A 133 3.63 26.62 -0.47
N PRO A 134 4.05 27.86 -0.78
CA PRO A 134 3.18 29.04 -0.77
C PRO A 134 2.10 29.09 -1.87
N ALA A 135 2.19 28.27 -2.91
CA ALA A 135 1.20 28.20 -3.98
C ALA A 135 0.09 27.15 -3.73
N SER A 136 0.34 26.18 -2.85
CA SER A 136 -0.58 25.11 -2.48
C SER A 136 -1.85 25.54 -1.72
N PRO A 137 -1.81 26.52 -0.78
CA PRO A 137 -3.00 26.92 -0.04
C PRO A 137 -4.04 27.70 -0.87
N ARG A 138 -3.75 28.08 -2.11
CA ARG A 138 -4.62 28.96 -2.93
C ARG A 138 -5.75 28.25 -3.66
N THR A 139 -5.87 26.92 -3.57
CA THR A 139 -6.84 26.13 -4.35
C THR A 139 -7.86 25.35 -3.51
N ALA A 140 -7.67 25.25 -2.19
CA ALA A 140 -8.54 24.49 -1.30
C ALA A 140 -9.32 25.40 -0.35
N ASP A 141 -10.49 24.92 0.08
CA ASP A 141 -11.32 25.60 1.07
C ASP A 141 -10.56 25.79 2.39
N ALA A 142 -10.65 26.98 3.00
CA ALA A 142 -9.87 27.33 4.19
C ALA A 142 -10.22 26.45 5.39
N ALA A 143 -11.50 26.11 5.60
CA ALA A 143 -11.91 25.26 6.71
C ALA A 143 -11.42 23.81 6.50
N PHE A 144 -11.38 23.35 5.25
CA PHE A 144 -10.76 22.07 4.92
C PHE A 144 -9.25 22.07 5.19
N LEU A 145 -8.52 23.12 4.79
CA LEU A 145 -7.09 23.25 5.05
C LEU A 145 -6.79 23.24 6.55
N ASP A 146 -7.58 23.93 7.36
CA ASP A 146 -7.43 23.94 8.81
C ASP A 146 -7.64 22.55 9.41
N LEU A 147 -8.68 21.83 8.97
CA LEU A 147 -8.92 20.44 9.38
C LEU A 147 -7.76 19.54 8.97
N TRP A 148 -7.33 19.62 7.71
CA TRP A 148 -6.22 18.85 7.16
C TRP A 148 -4.94 19.07 7.97
N ALA A 149 -4.60 20.33 8.28
CA ALA A 149 -3.39 20.67 9.03
C ALA A 149 -3.42 20.13 10.46
N ALA A 150 -4.57 20.18 11.14
CA ALA A 150 -4.68 19.57 12.46
C ALA A 150 -4.57 18.05 12.42
N VAL A 151 -5.17 17.40 11.42
CA VAL A 151 -5.05 15.95 11.27
C VAL A 151 -3.59 15.58 11.00
N ALA A 152 -2.92 16.26 10.05
CA ALA A 152 -1.49 16.09 9.76
C ALA A 152 -0.62 16.19 11.01
N HIS A 153 -0.88 17.21 11.84
CA HIS A 153 -0.18 17.39 13.11
C HIS A 153 -0.50 16.27 14.11
N ARG A 154 -1.76 15.83 14.21
CA ARG A 154 -2.18 14.77 15.13
C ARG A 154 -1.56 13.41 14.83
N ILE A 155 -1.35 13.09 13.55
CA ILE A 155 -0.74 11.84 13.09
C ILE A 155 0.78 11.96 12.83
N ASP A 156 1.38 13.11 13.11
CA ASP A 156 2.79 13.40 12.84
C ASP A 156 3.24 13.07 11.41
N HIS A 157 2.40 13.44 10.43
CA HIS A 157 2.62 13.14 9.02
C HIS A 157 2.04 14.24 8.14
N GLN A 158 2.94 15.00 7.50
CA GLN A 158 2.57 16.19 6.75
C GLN A 158 2.11 15.92 5.32
N GLN A 159 2.63 14.92 4.60
CA GLN A 159 2.28 14.68 3.19
C GLN A 159 1.53 13.37 2.98
N PHE A 160 0.44 13.21 3.72
CA PHE A 160 -0.30 11.94 3.80
C PHE A 160 -1.28 11.69 2.65
N VAL A 161 -1.42 12.59 1.67
CA VAL A 161 -2.22 12.37 0.46
C VAL A 161 -1.39 11.58 -0.55
N ALA A 162 -1.38 10.25 -0.37
CA ALA A 162 -0.56 9.35 -1.18
C ALA A 162 -1.18 7.95 -1.24
N LEU A 163 -0.85 7.17 -2.27
CA LEU A 163 -1.33 5.79 -2.41
C LEU A 163 -1.01 4.92 -1.20
N PRO A 164 0.15 5.01 -0.53
CA PRO A 164 0.38 4.28 0.72
C PRO A 164 -0.69 4.54 1.77
N THR A 165 -1.04 5.80 2.06
CA THR A 165 -2.12 6.13 3.00
C THR A 165 -3.47 5.63 2.49
N LEU A 166 -3.77 5.87 1.21
CA LEU A 166 -5.02 5.47 0.58
C LEU A 166 -5.18 3.96 0.48
N ALA A 167 -4.11 3.17 0.52
CA ALA A 167 -4.17 1.71 0.50
C ALA A 167 -4.16 1.13 1.92
N LEU A 168 -3.13 1.45 2.71
CA LEU A 168 -2.86 0.83 4.00
C LEU A 168 -3.95 1.08 5.05
N GLN A 169 -4.68 2.20 4.93
CA GLN A 169 -5.78 2.55 5.81
C GLN A 169 -7.17 2.24 5.22
N ASN A 170 -7.26 1.85 3.95
CA ASN A 170 -8.53 1.76 3.21
C ASN A 170 -8.95 0.33 2.88
N TRP A 171 -8.96 -0.54 3.88
CA TRP A 171 -9.36 -1.93 3.68
C TRP A 171 -10.01 -2.49 4.93
N ALA A 172 -10.87 -3.48 4.73
CA ALA A 172 -11.43 -4.30 5.78
C ALA A 172 -11.75 -5.69 5.21
N PRO A 173 -11.77 -6.75 6.04
CA PRO A 173 -12.24 -8.05 5.57
C PRO A 173 -13.73 -7.93 5.19
N GLU A 174 -14.20 -8.52 4.09
CA GLU A 174 -15.60 -8.41 3.68
C GLU A 174 -16.54 -8.92 4.78
N ARG A 175 -16.18 -10.05 5.38
CA ARG A 175 -16.89 -10.71 6.47
C ARG A 175 -16.08 -10.67 7.76
N LYS A 176 -16.75 -10.80 8.90
CA LYS A 176 -16.06 -10.96 10.19
C LYS A 176 -15.26 -12.29 10.13
N PRO A 177 -13.94 -12.27 10.37
CA PRO A 177 -13.14 -13.49 10.31
C PRO A 177 -13.60 -14.47 11.39
N ARG A 178 -13.64 -15.76 11.05
CA ARG A 178 -14.11 -16.82 11.96
C ARG A 178 -13.13 -17.13 13.09
N ARG A 179 -11.86 -16.77 12.91
CA ARG A 179 -10.77 -16.96 13.88
C ARG A 179 -10.01 -15.65 14.03
N HIS A 180 -9.34 -15.48 15.17
CA HIS A 180 -8.43 -14.35 15.36
C HIS A 180 -7.18 -14.56 14.50
N LEU A 181 -7.03 -13.77 13.44
CA LEU A 181 -5.87 -13.79 12.55
C LEU A 181 -4.99 -12.55 12.81
N PRO A 182 -3.65 -12.68 12.81
CA PRO A 182 -2.73 -11.55 12.69
C PRO A 182 -3.11 -10.66 11.50
N ILE A 183 -2.85 -9.35 11.58
CA ILE A 183 -3.29 -8.39 10.54
C ILE A 183 -2.70 -8.72 9.17
N ASP A 184 -1.42 -9.07 9.11
CA ASP A 184 -0.77 -9.47 7.86
C ASP A 184 -1.39 -10.75 7.30
N GLN A 185 -1.83 -11.70 8.14
CA GLN A 185 -2.50 -12.90 7.65
C GLN A 185 -3.91 -12.58 7.17
N LEU A 186 -4.66 -11.77 7.93
CA LEU A 186 -6.00 -11.30 7.57
C LEU A 186 -6.01 -10.63 6.19
N ALA A 187 -5.08 -9.70 5.97
CA ALA A 187 -4.95 -8.98 4.70
C ALA A 187 -4.55 -9.91 3.53
N ARG A 188 -3.86 -11.03 3.80
CA ARG A 188 -3.45 -11.99 2.76
C ARG A 188 -4.53 -12.98 2.39
N THR A 189 -5.27 -13.50 3.37
CA THR A 189 -6.12 -14.68 3.18
C THR A 189 -7.60 -14.37 3.02
N GLU A 190 -8.09 -13.26 3.58
CA GLU A 190 -9.51 -12.92 3.50
C GLU A 190 -9.85 -12.16 2.22
N ALA A 191 -11.13 -12.22 1.83
CA ALA A 191 -11.69 -11.28 0.87
C ALA A 191 -11.70 -9.87 1.49
N LEU A 192 -11.17 -8.89 0.78
CA LEU A 192 -11.05 -7.50 1.27
C LEU A 192 -11.97 -6.57 0.51
N VAL A 193 -12.47 -5.55 1.20
CA VAL A 193 -13.26 -4.45 0.63
C VAL A 193 -12.69 -3.11 1.04
N PRO A 194 -12.82 -2.05 0.22
CA PRO A 194 -12.40 -0.71 0.63
C PRO A 194 -13.27 -0.20 1.77
N VAL A 195 -12.68 0.57 2.67
CA VAL A 195 -13.43 1.28 3.72
C VAL A 195 -14.19 2.46 3.11
N VAL A 196 -13.51 3.26 2.30
CA VAL A 196 -14.07 4.30 1.43
C VAL A 196 -13.91 3.82 -0.01
N ARG A 197 -15.04 3.60 -0.68
CA ARG A 197 -15.10 3.13 -2.06
C ARG A 197 -15.07 4.31 -3.03
N TRP A 198 -14.35 4.15 -4.14
CA TRP A 198 -14.36 5.09 -5.25
C TRP A 198 -15.38 4.72 -6.33
N SER A 199 -15.82 3.46 -6.36
CA SER A 199 -16.99 3.04 -7.12
C SER A 199 -18.29 3.32 -6.35
N PRO A 200 -19.37 3.77 -7.04
CA PRO A 200 -20.70 3.90 -6.44
C PRO A 200 -21.20 2.61 -5.78
N GLN A 201 -22.07 2.76 -4.78
CA GLN A 201 -22.67 1.60 -4.11
C GLN A 201 -23.49 0.76 -5.11
N GLY A 202 -23.41 -0.56 -4.99
CA GLY A 202 -24.07 -1.50 -5.89
C GLY A 202 -23.34 -1.75 -7.21
N GLN A 203 -22.32 -0.96 -7.55
CA GLN A 203 -21.45 -1.20 -8.72
C GLN A 203 -20.26 -2.08 -8.35
N PRO A 204 -19.65 -2.80 -9.32
CA PRO A 204 -18.38 -3.49 -9.11
C PRO A 204 -17.26 -2.49 -8.72
N LEU A 205 -16.25 -3.00 -8.02
CA LEU A 205 -15.08 -2.20 -7.64
C LEU A 205 -14.35 -1.72 -8.89
N GLY A 206 -13.95 -0.45 -8.88
CA GLY A 206 -13.20 0.16 -9.97
C GLY A 206 -11.72 -0.18 -9.88
N ARG A 207 -10.96 0.25 -10.87
CA ARG A 207 -9.53 -0.05 -10.92
C ARG A 207 -8.74 0.57 -9.78
N LEU A 208 -9.09 1.78 -9.31
CA LEU A 208 -8.42 2.38 -8.15
C LEU A 208 -8.68 1.59 -6.87
N ASP A 209 -9.92 1.17 -6.64
CA ASP A 209 -10.29 0.33 -5.48
C ASP A 209 -9.47 -0.97 -5.47
N LEU A 210 -9.42 -1.67 -6.60
CA LEU A 210 -8.65 -2.91 -6.72
C LEU A 210 -7.14 -2.68 -6.60
N LEU A 211 -6.59 -1.60 -7.14
CA LEU A 211 -5.17 -1.26 -6.97
C LEU A 211 -4.81 -1.02 -5.50
N MET A 212 -5.66 -0.34 -4.73
CA MET A 212 -5.45 -0.12 -3.29
C MET A 212 -5.48 -1.44 -2.51
N LEU A 213 -6.41 -2.35 -2.85
CA LEU A 213 -6.47 -3.68 -2.23
C LEU A 213 -5.26 -4.55 -2.62
N ALA A 214 -4.86 -4.54 -3.89
CA ALA A 214 -3.66 -5.24 -4.36
C ALA A 214 -2.39 -4.70 -3.67
N THR A 215 -2.30 -3.39 -3.48
CA THR A 215 -1.20 -2.74 -2.74
C THR A 215 -1.22 -3.15 -1.26
N THR A 216 -2.38 -3.22 -0.64
CA THR A 216 -2.52 -3.73 0.74
C THR A 216 -2.03 -5.18 0.86
N ARG A 217 -2.42 -6.06 -0.07
CA ARG A 217 -1.95 -7.46 -0.09
C ARG A 217 -0.45 -7.57 -0.35
N LEU A 218 0.10 -6.71 -1.20
CA LEU A 218 1.54 -6.63 -1.47
C LEU A 218 2.30 -6.29 -0.18
N GLU A 219 1.83 -5.30 0.58
CA GLU A 219 2.41 -4.91 1.88
C GLU A 219 2.27 -6.02 2.93
N ALA A 220 1.13 -6.70 2.95
CA ALA A 220 0.87 -7.83 3.84
C ALA A 220 1.83 -9.01 3.62
N HIS A 221 2.16 -9.32 2.37
CA HIS A 221 3.19 -10.32 2.05
C HIS A 221 4.62 -9.77 2.18
N GLY A 222 4.78 -8.45 2.01
CA GLY A 222 6.04 -7.72 2.14
C GLY A 222 6.72 -7.90 3.49
N ILE A 223 5.96 -8.23 4.54
CA ILE A 223 6.50 -8.53 5.88
C ILE A 223 7.64 -9.56 5.86
N TRP A 224 7.58 -10.55 4.97
CA TRP A 224 8.62 -11.59 4.91
C TRP A 224 9.97 -11.02 4.45
N LEU A 225 9.95 -9.98 3.61
CA LEU A 225 11.16 -9.23 3.25
C LEU A 225 11.73 -8.50 4.48
N LEU A 226 10.87 -7.88 5.28
CA LEU A 226 11.27 -7.15 6.49
C LEU A 226 11.83 -8.08 7.57
N ARG A 227 11.24 -9.27 7.74
CA ARG A 227 11.75 -10.29 8.67
C ARG A 227 13.14 -10.79 8.25
N LEU A 228 13.43 -10.86 6.95
CA LEU A 228 14.77 -11.19 6.46
C LEU A 228 15.77 -10.05 6.63
N ALA A 229 15.32 -8.80 6.75
CA ALA A 229 16.19 -7.65 6.96
C ALA A 229 17.06 -7.84 8.21
N GLY A 230 16.49 -8.37 9.30
CA GLY A 230 17.25 -8.67 10.53
C GLY A 230 18.31 -9.75 10.36
N THR A 231 18.19 -10.62 9.35
CA THR A 231 19.24 -11.60 9.02
C THR A 231 20.38 -10.96 8.22
N LEU A 232 20.09 -9.97 7.39
CA LEU A 232 21.08 -9.30 6.53
C LEU A 232 21.73 -8.07 7.21
N ALA A 233 21.06 -7.47 8.18
CA ALA A 233 21.53 -6.31 8.92
C ALA A 233 22.81 -6.62 9.71
N GLY A 234 23.84 -5.77 9.53
CA GLY A 234 25.08 -5.85 10.31
C GLY A 234 26.01 -7.03 10.01
N ARG A 235 25.66 -7.92 9.07
CA ARG A 235 26.52 -9.06 8.71
C ARG A 235 27.63 -8.68 7.75
N ALA A 236 28.81 -9.25 7.97
CA ALA A 236 29.93 -9.13 7.06
C ALA A 236 29.64 -9.90 5.76
N PRO A 237 29.98 -9.35 4.58
CA PRO A 237 29.79 -10.08 3.34
C PRO A 237 30.77 -11.26 3.28
N GLY A 238 30.24 -12.48 3.11
CA GLY A 238 30.98 -13.75 3.24
C GLY A 238 30.49 -14.65 4.39
N ASP A 239 29.60 -14.16 5.25
CA ASP A 239 28.87 -15.02 6.19
C ASP A 239 27.97 -15.99 5.41
N ALA A 240 28.08 -17.30 5.68
CA ALA A 240 27.34 -18.37 5.02
C ALA A 240 25.81 -18.19 5.06
N SER A 241 25.29 -17.45 6.03
CA SER A 241 23.87 -17.10 6.12
C SER A 241 23.43 -16.08 5.06
N THR A 242 24.34 -15.26 4.53
CA THR A 242 24.05 -14.17 3.58
C THR A 242 23.49 -14.71 2.27
N GLY A 243 24.19 -15.65 1.62
CA GLY A 243 23.70 -16.29 0.40
C GLY A 243 22.37 -17.00 0.58
N THR A 244 22.15 -17.61 1.76
CA THR A 244 20.88 -18.27 2.10
C THR A 244 19.74 -17.26 2.28
N ALA A 245 20.00 -16.13 2.96
CA ALA A 245 19.04 -15.05 3.13
C ALA A 245 18.68 -14.40 1.78
N LEU A 246 19.65 -14.17 0.90
CA LEU A 246 19.41 -13.64 -0.45
C LEU A 246 18.56 -14.58 -1.32
N ARG A 247 18.84 -15.90 -1.29
CA ARG A 247 17.97 -16.89 -1.95
C ARG A 247 16.54 -16.89 -1.41
N ARG A 248 16.37 -16.72 -0.09
CA ARG A 248 15.03 -16.57 0.52
C ARG A 248 14.35 -15.28 0.05
N LEU A 249 15.09 -14.18 -0.04
CA LEU A 249 14.61 -12.89 -0.54
C LEU A 249 14.10 -13.01 -1.98
N ILE A 250 14.86 -13.65 -2.87
CA ILE A 250 14.47 -13.92 -4.26
C ILE A 250 13.15 -14.69 -4.33
N ARG A 251 13.01 -15.76 -3.54
CA ARG A 251 11.77 -16.55 -3.50
C ARG A 251 10.57 -15.71 -3.07
N ILE A 252 10.73 -14.85 -2.06
CA ILE A 252 9.67 -13.93 -1.64
C ILE A 252 9.33 -12.95 -2.77
N GLN A 253 10.32 -12.33 -3.41
CA GLN A 253 10.11 -11.42 -4.54
C GLN A 253 9.37 -12.10 -5.70
N HIS A 254 9.68 -13.35 -6.02
CA HIS A 254 8.94 -14.14 -7.01
C HIS A 254 7.49 -14.40 -6.60
N ALA A 255 7.24 -14.76 -5.34
CA ALA A 255 5.88 -14.95 -4.83
C ALA A 255 5.05 -13.66 -4.90
N LEU A 256 5.65 -12.52 -4.48
CA LEU A 256 5.02 -11.20 -4.62
C LEU A 256 4.71 -10.87 -6.09
N ARG A 257 5.63 -11.18 -7.00
CA ARG A 257 5.44 -10.92 -8.43
C ARG A 257 4.31 -11.78 -9.01
N ALA A 258 4.24 -13.05 -8.62
CA ALA A 258 3.16 -13.94 -9.03
C ALA A 258 1.80 -13.44 -8.52
N GLN A 259 1.73 -12.99 -7.27
CA GLN A 259 0.54 -12.35 -6.71
C GLN A 259 0.13 -11.10 -7.51
N LEU A 260 1.05 -10.17 -7.79
CA LEU A 260 0.71 -8.98 -8.58
C LEU A 260 0.19 -9.33 -9.98
N ARG A 261 0.75 -10.36 -10.62
CA ARG A 261 0.25 -10.84 -11.92
C ARG A 261 -1.17 -11.41 -11.83
N SER A 262 -1.49 -12.12 -10.76
CA SER A 262 -2.85 -12.60 -10.48
C SER A 262 -3.83 -11.43 -10.30
N GLU A 263 -3.47 -10.43 -9.50
CA GLU A 263 -4.29 -9.23 -9.27
C GLU A 263 -4.49 -8.41 -10.56
N ALA A 264 -3.51 -8.40 -11.46
CA ALA A 264 -3.61 -7.69 -12.74
C ALA A 264 -4.78 -8.20 -13.61
N ALA A 265 -5.16 -9.48 -13.51
CA ALA A 265 -6.30 -10.01 -14.27
C ALA A 265 -7.62 -9.38 -13.80
N ALA A 266 -7.85 -9.34 -12.49
CA ALA A 266 -9.03 -8.71 -11.90
C ALA A 266 -9.05 -7.19 -12.19
N LEU A 267 -7.90 -6.54 -12.09
CA LEU A 267 -7.75 -5.12 -12.38
C LEU A 267 -8.09 -4.77 -13.84
N ARG A 268 -7.65 -5.58 -14.81
CA ARG A 268 -7.97 -5.37 -16.24
C ARG A 268 -9.47 -5.51 -16.54
N ALA A 269 -10.12 -6.49 -15.90
CA ALA A 269 -11.54 -6.75 -16.07
C ALA A 269 -12.44 -5.69 -15.40
N ALA A 270 -11.89 -4.92 -14.45
CA ALA A 270 -12.65 -3.92 -13.70
C ALA A 270 -12.95 -2.66 -14.53
N PRO A 271 -14.08 -1.98 -14.24
CA PRO A 271 -14.46 -0.77 -14.94
C PRO A 271 -13.40 0.33 -14.83
N ALA A 272 -13.03 0.89 -15.97
CA ALA A 272 -12.20 2.10 -16.02
C ALA A 272 -13.05 3.33 -15.74
N CYS A 273 -12.49 4.29 -14.99
CA CYS A 273 -13.14 5.55 -14.66
C CYS A 273 -12.13 6.69 -14.86
N ALA A 274 -12.44 7.64 -15.74
CA ALA A 274 -11.55 8.76 -16.04
C ALA A 274 -11.17 9.57 -14.79
N ARG A 275 -12.06 9.64 -13.80
CA ARG A 275 -11.78 10.29 -12.53
C ARG A 275 -10.75 9.55 -11.69
N GLN A 276 -10.89 8.23 -11.58
CA GLN A 276 -9.90 7.38 -10.89
C GLN A 276 -8.53 7.48 -11.59
N SER A 277 -8.53 7.52 -12.92
CA SER A 277 -7.35 7.79 -13.74
C SER A 277 -6.70 9.14 -13.43
N ALA A 278 -7.49 10.22 -13.32
CA ALA A 278 -7.00 11.56 -13.00
C ALA A 278 -6.36 11.62 -11.60
N VAL A 279 -6.97 10.96 -10.61
CA VAL A 279 -6.39 10.84 -9.25
C VAL A 279 -5.05 10.12 -9.29
N LEU A 280 -4.96 9.00 -10.01
CA LEU A 280 -3.71 8.26 -10.16
C LEU A 280 -2.64 9.08 -10.90
N GLY A 281 -3.01 9.82 -11.94
CA GLY A 281 -2.10 10.73 -12.65
C GLY A 281 -1.55 11.81 -11.71
N ALA A 282 -2.43 12.48 -10.95
CA ALA A 282 -2.03 13.52 -10.02
C ALA A 282 -1.15 13.00 -8.87
N LEU A 283 -1.37 11.76 -8.39
CA LEU A 283 -0.49 11.12 -7.42
C LEU A 283 0.86 10.70 -8.06
N ALA A 284 0.86 10.29 -9.34
CA ALA A 284 2.07 9.93 -10.07
C ALA A 284 3.02 11.12 -10.21
N GLU A 285 2.50 12.30 -10.56
CA GLU A 285 3.25 13.55 -10.67
C GLU A 285 3.96 13.92 -9.36
N GLN A 286 3.42 13.51 -8.22
CA GLN A 286 4.00 13.73 -6.89
C GLN A 286 4.94 12.61 -6.43
N GLY A 287 5.13 11.54 -7.21
CA GLY A 287 5.85 10.35 -6.75
C GLY A 287 5.14 9.63 -5.59
N ALA A 288 3.84 9.87 -5.42
CA ALA A 288 3.04 9.44 -4.28
C ALA A 288 2.37 8.07 -4.50
N LEU A 289 2.85 7.29 -5.47
CA LEU A 289 2.30 5.98 -5.83
C LEU A 289 3.10 4.79 -5.32
N GLU A 290 4.31 4.99 -4.82
CA GLU A 290 5.22 3.88 -4.50
C GLU A 290 4.92 3.26 -3.13
N PRO A 291 4.63 1.93 -3.06
CA PRO A 291 4.45 1.22 -1.81
C PRO A 291 5.72 1.18 -0.93
N PRO A 292 5.61 1.39 0.39
CA PRO A 292 6.76 1.34 1.31
C PRO A 292 7.54 0.02 1.33
N VAL A 293 6.93 -1.12 1.00
CA VAL A 293 7.65 -2.40 0.85
C VAL A 293 8.82 -2.32 -0.13
N PHE A 294 8.70 -1.52 -1.19
CA PHE A 294 9.77 -1.35 -2.17
C PHE A 294 10.93 -0.53 -1.64
N LEU A 295 10.62 0.50 -0.84
CA LEU A 295 11.63 1.29 -0.14
C LEU A 295 12.40 0.42 0.86
N ALA A 296 11.72 -0.50 1.54
CA ALA A 296 12.35 -1.46 2.43
C ALA A 296 13.18 -2.50 1.66
N ALA A 297 12.69 -3.03 0.55
CA ALA A 297 13.44 -3.99 -0.28
C ALA A 297 14.75 -3.37 -0.82
N ASP A 298 14.71 -2.11 -1.25
CA ASP A 298 15.91 -1.38 -1.65
C ASP A 298 16.88 -1.21 -0.48
N ALA A 299 16.37 -0.85 0.70
CA ALA A 299 17.17 -0.70 1.92
C ALA A 299 17.86 -2.02 2.31
N VAL A 300 17.13 -3.15 2.29
CA VAL A 300 17.65 -4.50 2.58
C VAL A 300 18.78 -4.90 1.64
N LEU A 301 18.68 -4.57 0.34
CA LEU A 301 19.74 -4.83 -0.63
C LEU A 301 20.89 -3.80 -0.55
N GLY A 302 20.86 -2.86 0.40
CA GLY A 302 21.85 -1.79 0.51
C GLY A 302 21.83 -0.82 -0.67
N THR A 303 20.77 -0.86 -1.49
CA THR A 303 20.60 0.05 -2.64
C THR A 303 19.85 1.32 -2.25
N GLY A 304 19.30 1.39 -1.03
CA GLY A 304 18.56 2.54 -0.48
C GLY A 304 19.40 3.80 -0.21
N GLY A 305 20.72 3.68 -0.08
CA GLY A 305 21.64 4.81 0.09
C GLY A 305 22.33 5.23 -1.23
N ARG A 306 22.04 6.44 -1.70
CA ARG A 306 22.74 7.18 -2.78
C ARG A 306 22.67 6.56 -4.18
N ARG A 307 21.58 6.80 -4.91
CA ARG A 307 21.67 6.98 -6.37
C ARG A 307 21.85 8.48 -6.62
N SER A 308 22.83 8.89 -7.43
CA SER A 308 22.99 10.29 -7.86
C SER A 308 21.66 10.77 -8.44
N GLY A 309 21.04 11.75 -7.77
CA GLY A 309 19.66 12.18 -8.01
C GLY A 309 18.88 12.35 -6.70
N GLU A 310 19.52 12.93 -5.68
CA GLU A 310 19.06 13.02 -4.28
C GLU A 310 17.62 13.55 -4.09
N GLY A 311 17.00 14.16 -5.09
CA GLY A 311 15.59 14.57 -5.06
C GLY A 311 14.59 13.41 -4.97
N GLY A 312 14.77 12.31 -5.72
CA GLY A 312 13.68 11.35 -5.95
C GLY A 312 13.23 10.54 -4.73
N ARG A 313 14.16 10.13 -3.84
CA ARG A 313 13.83 9.25 -2.68
C ARG A 313 13.35 10.01 -1.46
N HIS A 314 13.91 11.18 -1.19
CA HIS A 314 13.36 12.11 -0.20
C HIS A 314 11.95 12.54 -0.60
N GLN A 315 11.70 12.67 -1.91
CA GLN A 315 10.36 12.85 -2.46
C GLN A 315 9.44 11.65 -2.22
N THR A 316 9.88 10.39 -2.40
CA THR A 316 8.96 9.26 -2.11
C THR A 316 8.69 9.08 -0.62
N ARG A 317 9.73 9.17 0.23
CA ARG A 317 9.59 8.89 1.68
C ARG A 317 8.75 9.93 2.42
N ARG A 318 8.62 11.15 1.91
CA ARG A 318 7.82 12.23 2.56
C ARG A 318 6.35 11.85 2.79
N HIS A 319 5.86 10.88 2.03
CA HIS A 319 4.52 10.32 2.11
C HIS A 319 4.37 9.19 3.15
N LEU A 320 5.39 8.96 3.97
CA LEU A 320 5.36 8.03 5.08
C LEU A 320 5.41 8.78 6.42
N PRO A 321 4.76 8.24 7.47
CA PRO A 321 4.90 8.74 8.85
C PRO A 321 6.36 8.84 9.30
N ILE A 322 6.65 9.78 10.20
CA ILE A 322 8.01 10.04 10.71
C ILE A 322 8.68 8.77 11.25
N GLY A 323 7.98 7.96 12.05
CA GLY A 323 8.51 6.70 12.57
C GLY A 323 8.96 5.72 11.47
N GLN A 324 8.18 5.59 10.39
CA GLN A 324 8.51 4.71 9.27
C GLN A 324 9.71 5.22 8.48
N ARG A 325 9.82 6.55 8.30
CA ARG A 325 10.98 7.19 7.66
C ARG A 325 12.27 6.98 8.47
N ALA A 326 12.19 7.15 9.79
CA ALA A 326 13.31 6.95 10.70
C ALA A 326 13.78 5.48 10.68
N TRP A 327 12.83 4.54 10.71
CA TRP A 327 13.12 3.11 10.61
C TRP A 327 13.79 2.75 9.28
N LEU A 328 13.28 3.23 8.14
CA LEU A 328 13.91 3.00 6.83
C LEU A 328 15.34 3.57 6.78
N THR A 329 15.57 4.72 7.41
CA THR A 329 16.89 5.34 7.51
C THR A 329 17.85 4.51 8.37
N ALA A 330 17.36 3.90 9.45
CA ALA A 330 18.15 2.95 10.23
C ALA A 330 18.48 1.69 9.41
N LEU A 331 17.49 1.13 8.72
CA LEU A 331 17.66 -0.04 7.87
C LEU A 331 18.69 0.18 6.76
N ASP A 332 18.64 1.34 6.09
CA ASP A 332 19.64 1.71 5.07
C ASP A 332 21.07 1.64 5.63
N ARG A 333 21.29 2.12 6.86
CA ARG A 333 22.61 2.09 7.52
C ARG A 333 23.04 0.65 7.83
N HIS A 334 22.13 -0.17 8.35
CA HIS A 334 22.46 -1.55 8.77
C HIS A 334 22.67 -2.50 7.60
N CYS A 335 21.98 -2.29 6.48
CA CYS A 335 22.09 -3.12 5.27
C CYS A 335 23.05 -2.53 4.22
N ALA A 336 23.64 -1.36 4.45
CA ALA A 336 24.63 -0.76 3.57
C ALA A 336 25.80 -1.71 3.19
N PRO A 337 26.33 -2.58 4.07
CA PRO A 337 27.41 -3.51 3.69
C PRO A 337 27.01 -4.54 2.63
N VAL A 338 25.74 -4.91 2.52
CA VAL A 338 25.24 -5.90 1.56
C VAL A 338 25.55 -5.47 0.12
N ARG A 339 25.49 -4.17 -0.17
CA ARG A 339 25.78 -3.62 -1.50
C ARG A 339 27.20 -3.91 -1.99
N THR A 340 28.14 -4.18 -1.07
CA THR A 340 29.53 -4.52 -1.46
C THR A 340 29.62 -5.83 -2.23
N LEU A 341 28.62 -6.72 -2.12
CA LEU A 341 28.52 -7.93 -2.92
C LEU A 341 28.40 -7.62 -4.43
N ALA A 342 27.90 -6.43 -4.80
CA ALA A 342 27.83 -5.99 -6.20
C ALA A 342 29.21 -5.91 -6.88
N HIS A 343 30.26 -5.68 -6.10
CA HIS A 343 31.63 -5.46 -6.59
C HIS A 343 32.55 -6.67 -6.33
N ARG A 344 32.00 -7.77 -5.80
CA ARG A 344 32.76 -8.99 -5.51
C ARG A 344 32.52 -10.05 -6.58
N GLY A 345 33.47 -10.96 -6.72
CA GLY A 345 33.27 -12.22 -7.45
C GLY A 345 32.67 -13.31 -6.54
N GLY A 346 32.19 -14.39 -7.14
CA GLY A 346 31.75 -15.59 -6.43
C GLY A 346 30.23 -15.80 -6.33
N PRO A 347 29.80 -16.90 -5.68
CA PRO A 347 28.41 -17.35 -5.69
C PRO A 347 27.45 -16.36 -5.01
N ASP A 348 27.83 -15.78 -3.87
CA ASP A 348 26.97 -14.82 -3.16
C ASP A 348 26.76 -13.52 -3.94
N ALA A 349 27.76 -13.10 -4.73
CA ALA A 349 27.63 -11.94 -5.63
C ALA A 349 26.70 -12.23 -6.82
N ALA A 350 26.66 -13.47 -7.32
CA ALA A 350 25.70 -13.89 -8.33
C ALA A 350 24.26 -13.88 -7.77
N VAL A 351 24.04 -14.46 -6.59
CA VAL A 351 22.73 -14.44 -5.92
C VAL A 351 22.29 -13.01 -5.58
N TYR A 352 23.20 -12.14 -5.17
CA TYR A 352 22.88 -10.73 -4.93
C TYR A 352 22.39 -10.03 -6.21
N ARG A 353 23.06 -10.23 -7.36
CA ARG A 353 22.61 -9.67 -8.65
C ARG A 353 21.24 -10.21 -9.05
N GLU A 354 21.00 -11.50 -8.90
CA GLU A 354 19.70 -12.12 -9.14
C GLU A 354 18.60 -11.50 -8.25
N ALA A 355 18.90 -11.22 -6.98
CA ALA A 355 17.98 -10.53 -6.07
C ALA A 355 17.67 -9.08 -6.51
N GLN A 356 18.65 -8.36 -7.08
CA GLN A 356 18.42 -7.04 -7.66
C GLN A 356 17.55 -7.12 -8.92
N GLU A 357 17.82 -8.06 -9.82
CA GLU A 357 17.05 -8.28 -11.05
C GLU A 357 15.61 -8.68 -10.74
N SER A 358 15.41 -9.58 -9.76
CA SER A 358 14.08 -9.99 -9.30
C SER A 358 13.31 -8.82 -8.69
N LEU A 359 13.96 -7.93 -7.91
CA LEU A 359 13.33 -6.70 -7.42
C LEU A 359 12.95 -5.74 -8.54
N ILE A 360 13.82 -5.54 -9.54
CA ILE A 360 13.51 -4.72 -10.72
C ILE A 360 12.30 -5.29 -11.46
N ALA A 361 12.24 -6.61 -11.64
CA ALA A 361 11.13 -7.27 -12.31
C ALA A 361 9.82 -7.16 -11.51
N LEU A 362 9.89 -7.23 -10.17
CA LEU A 362 8.75 -6.99 -9.29
C LEU A 362 8.23 -5.55 -9.40
N ARG A 363 9.13 -4.56 -9.34
CA ARG A 363 8.80 -3.12 -9.50
C ARG A 363 8.15 -2.84 -10.86
N ARG A 364 8.70 -3.40 -11.95
CA ARG A 364 8.10 -3.30 -13.29
C ARG A 364 6.70 -3.90 -13.35
N THR A 365 6.49 -5.03 -12.68
CA THR A 365 5.17 -5.67 -12.60
C THR A 365 4.17 -4.76 -11.88
N TYR A 366 4.55 -4.19 -10.73
CA TYR A 366 3.71 -3.23 -10.00
C TYR A 366 3.42 -1.96 -10.82
N ALA A 367 4.43 -1.38 -11.48
CA ALA A 367 4.25 -0.24 -12.36
C ALA A 367 3.26 -0.55 -13.50
N GLY A 368 3.27 -1.79 -14.02
CA GLY A 368 2.27 -2.26 -14.98
C GLY A 368 0.84 -2.28 -14.43
N LEU A 369 0.64 -2.66 -13.15
CA LEU A 369 -0.67 -2.57 -12.50
C LEU A 369 -1.12 -1.13 -12.34
N VAL A 370 -0.23 -0.26 -11.85
CA VAL A 370 -0.50 1.19 -11.72
C VAL A 370 -0.89 1.78 -13.07
N HIS A 371 -0.14 1.47 -14.12
CA HIS A 371 -0.43 1.93 -15.47
C HIS A 371 -1.79 1.42 -15.97
N CYS A 372 -2.10 0.14 -15.76
CA CYS A 372 -3.40 -0.45 -16.09
C CYS A 372 -4.57 0.20 -15.35
N ALA A 373 -4.37 0.56 -14.07
CA ALA A 373 -5.37 1.28 -13.31
C ALA A 373 -5.56 2.73 -13.79
N ALA A 374 -4.47 3.40 -14.16
CA ALA A 374 -4.48 4.79 -14.59
C ALA A 374 -4.97 4.99 -16.04
N HIS A 375 -4.83 4.01 -16.95
CA HIS A 375 -5.14 4.19 -18.36
C HIS A 375 -6.38 3.37 -18.77
N PRO A 376 -7.50 4.02 -19.13
CA PRO A 376 -8.73 3.33 -19.53
C PRO A 376 -8.60 2.50 -20.80
N GLY A 377 -7.68 2.87 -21.70
CA GLY A 377 -7.44 2.19 -22.98
C GLY A 377 -6.04 1.58 -23.03
N GLY A 378 -5.95 0.27 -23.23
CA GLY A 378 -4.67 -0.42 -23.28
C GLY A 378 -4.75 -1.84 -23.82
N PHE A 379 -5.56 -2.08 -24.87
CA PHE A 379 -5.56 -3.33 -25.63
C PHE A 379 -4.98 -3.19 -27.05
N ALA A 380 -4.48 -2.02 -27.45
CA ALA A 380 -3.96 -1.82 -28.82
C ALA A 380 -2.44 -1.59 -28.93
N ALA A 381 -1.73 -1.36 -27.81
CA ALA A 381 -0.29 -1.03 -27.86
C ALA A 381 0.64 -2.11 -27.28
N ALA A 382 0.13 -3.01 -26.43
CA ALA A 382 0.96 -4.08 -25.86
C ALA A 382 1.22 -5.23 -26.85
N ASP A 383 0.26 -5.55 -27.73
CA ASP A 383 0.41 -6.61 -28.75
C ASP A 383 1.37 -6.24 -29.90
N ARG A 384 1.84 -4.98 -29.99
CA ARG A 384 2.88 -4.60 -30.97
C ARG A 384 4.30 -4.80 -30.46
N VAL A 385 4.51 -4.95 -29.15
CA VAL A 385 5.86 -5.17 -28.59
C VAL A 385 6.20 -6.67 -28.56
N ASP A 386 5.19 -7.54 -28.50
CA ASP A 386 5.38 -9.00 -28.54
C ASP A 386 5.35 -9.59 -29.97
N ALA A 387 5.11 -8.77 -31.01
CA ALA A 387 5.15 -9.19 -32.42
C ALA A 387 6.50 -8.90 -33.11
N VAL A 388 7.46 -8.31 -32.40
CA VAL A 388 8.85 -8.12 -32.87
C VAL A 388 9.80 -8.56 -31.76
N ALA A 389 9.83 -9.87 -31.51
CA ALA A 389 10.89 -10.56 -30.77
C ALA A 389 11.17 -11.91 -31.45
#